data_AF-H6WDP7-F1
#
_entry.id   AF-H6WDP7-F1
#
_cell.length_a   1.000
_cell.length_b   1.000
_cell.length_c   1.000
_cell.angle_alpha   90.00
_cell.angle_beta   90.00
_cell.angle_gamma   90.00
#
_symmetry.space_group_name_H-M   'P 1'
#
loop_
_entity.id
_entity.type
_entity.pdbx_description
1 polymer ?
#
loop_
_entity_poly.entity_id
_entity_poly.type
_entity_poly.pdbx_seq_one_letter_code
_entity_poly.pdbx_strand_id
1 'polypeptide(L)'
;APFQVNVKPALPTNHRIELEMDMPTPQQMATNPSKRNLLMRALARSLKAPVTTFTIQEIGSKNNKTMVAFSNNTIPYKVCDEVALDAMASKMIMKQKMRTKTEFVKTMGNQFYVRRATMIRHGNCDESVEISTTAPTIQSMQEADSQLLLICILLFLLLLIAVAIIIYCACIKKSGKKKSPS
;
A
#
# COMPACT_ATOMS: atom_id res chain seq x y z
N ALA A 1 17.07 -47.17 3.27
CA ALA A 1 17.41 -46.69 4.63
C ALA A 1 16.53 -45.49 4.96
N PRO A 2 16.00 -45.37 6.19
CA PRO A 2 15.37 -44.13 6.64
C PRO A 2 16.45 -43.03 6.71
N PHE A 3 16.12 -41.82 6.27
CA PHE A 3 16.99 -40.65 6.38
C PHE A 3 16.37 -39.66 7.38
N GLN A 4 17.21 -38.98 8.15
CA GLN A 4 16.78 -37.92 9.05
C GLN A 4 16.75 -36.59 8.32
N VAL A 5 15.62 -35.90 8.40
CA VAL A 5 15.46 -34.53 7.88
C VAL A 5 15.41 -33.58 9.06
N ASN A 6 16.44 -32.75 9.21
CA ASN A 6 16.44 -31.67 10.19
C ASN A 6 15.77 -30.44 9.60
N VAL A 7 14.53 -30.18 10.01
CA VAL A 7 13.78 -29.00 9.60
C VAL A 7 14.05 -27.88 10.58
N LYS A 8 14.62 -26.77 10.11
CA LYS A 8 14.71 -25.54 10.91
C LYS A 8 13.38 -24.81 10.86
N PRO A 9 12.87 -24.29 12.00
CA PRO A 9 11.70 -23.43 11.98
C PRO A 9 11.90 -22.23 11.05
N ALA A 10 10.85 -21.83 10.34
CA ALA A 10 10.88 -20.61 9.55
C ALA A 10 11.03 -19.40 10.49
N LEU A 11 11.87 -18.44 10.10
CA LEU A 11 11.96 -17.17 10.81
C LEU A 11 10.63 -16.41 10.68
N PRO A 12 10.27 -15.59 11.67
CA PRO A 12 9.12 -14.70 11.55
C PRO A 12 9.33 -13.73 10.38
N THR A 13 8.22 -13.26 9.80
CA THR A 13 8.22 -12.26 8.74
C THR A 13 7.31 -11.10 9.15
N ASN A 14 7.45 -9.96 8.49
CA ASN A 14 6.60 -8.76 8.62
C ASN A 14 5.79 -8.50 7.34
N HIS A 15 5.77 -9.49 6.47
CA HIS A 15 5.08 -9.44 5.19
C HIS A 15 4.67 -10.86 4.79
N ARG A 16 3.66 -10.89 3.93
CA ARG A 16 3.10 -12.09 3.32
C ARG A 16 2.59 -11.75 1.94
N ILE A 17 2.71 -12.69 1.01
CA ILE A 17 2.18 -12.55 -0.34
C ILE A 17 1.16 -13.65 -0.54
N GLU A 18 -0.01 -13.27 -1.03
CA GLU A 18 -1.11 -14.20 -1.26
C GLU A 18 -1.38 -14.34 -2.75
N LEU A 19 -1.43 -15.59 -3.21
CA LEU A 19 -1.89 -15.95 -4.55
C LEU A 19 -3.28 -16.56 -4.45
N GLU A 20 -4.19 -16.03 -5.24
CA GLU A 20 -5.49 -16.62 -5.54
C GLU A 20 -5.40 -17.35 -6.87
N MET A 21 -5.69 -18.65 -6.87
CA MET A 21 -5.48 -19.57 -7.99
C MET A 21 -6.73 -20.41 -8.23
N ASP A 22 -7.04 -20.69 -9.49
CA ASP A 22 -8.14 -21.63 -9.80
C ASP A 22 -7.70 -23.09 -9.63
N MET A 23 -6.41 -23.37 -9.81
CA MET A 23 -5.86 -24.73 -9.79
C MET A 23 -4.44 -24.74 -9.18
N PRO A 24 -3.98 -25.87 -8.64
CA PRO A 24 -4.78 -27.04 -8.27
C PRO A 24 -5.63 -26.74 -7.02
N THR A 25 -6.55 -27.63 -6.63
CA THR A 25 -7.45 -27.40 -5.48
C THR A 25 -6.67 -27.24 -4.15
N PRO A 26 -7.26 -26.63 -3.10
CA PRO A 26 -6.57 -26.43 -1.82
C PRO A 26 -6.07 -27.75 -1.23
N GLN A 27 -6.91 -28.79 -1.27
CA GLN A 27 -6.55 -30.13 -0.81
C GLN A 27 -5.38 -30.71 -1.61
N GLN A 28 -5.39 -30.56 -2.93
CA GLN A 28 -4.28 -31.02 -3.77
C GLN A 28 -2.98 -30.27 -3.48
N MET A 29 -3.04 -28.97 -3.20
CA MET A 29 -1.86 -28.20 -2.77
C MET A 29 -1.36 -28.64 -1.38
N ALA A 30 -2.27 -28.92 -0.45
CA ALA A 30 -1.96 -29.32 0.92
C ALA A 30 -1.40 -30.75 1.04
N THR A 31 -1.84 -31.69 0.19
CA THR A 31 -1.45 -33.11 0.31
C THR A 31 -0.38 -33.55 -0.68
N ASN A 32 -0.14 -32.82 -1.78
CA ASN A 32 0.81 -33.23 -2.82
C ASN A 32 2.09 -32.36 -2.81
N PRO A 33 3.22 -32.88 -2.30
CA PRO A 33 4.49 -32.16 -2.27
C PRO A 33 5.00 -31.76 -3.66
N SER A 34 4.75 -32.57 -4.69
CA SER A 34 5.18 -32.28 -6.06
C SER A 34 4.48 -31.03 -6.61
N LYS A 35 3.20 -30.83 -6.29
CA LYS A 35 2.46 -29.61 -6.65
C LYS A 35 3.01 -28.37 -5.95
N ARG A 36 3.35 -28.48 -4.66
CA ARG A 36 4.03 -27.41 -3.91
C ARG A 36 5.40 -27.07 -4.52
N ASN A 37 6.22 -28.07 -4.80
CA ASN A 37 7.53 -27.88 -5.42
C ASN A 37 7.41 -27.23 -6.81
N LEU A 38 6.41 -27.61 -7.60
CA LEU A 38 6.16 -26.98 -8.90
C LEU A 38 5.78 -25.51 -8.75
N LEU A 39 4.91 -25.18 -7.79
CA LEU A 39 4.54 -23.80 -7.46
C LEU A 39 5.76 -22.99 -7.04
N MET A 40 6.57 -23.50 -6.12
CA MET A 40 7.76 -22.81 -5.63
C MET A 40 8.78 -22.54 -6.74
N ARG A 41 8.98 -23.48 -7.66
CA ARG A 41 9.84 -23.27 -8.84
C ARG A 41 9.26 -22.22 -9.80
N ALA A 42 7.95 -22.22 -10.01
CA ALA A 42 7.30 -21.22 -10.85
C ALA A 42 7.40 -19.81 -10.24
N LEU A 43 7.18 -19.71 -8.93
CA LEU A 43 7.34 -18.48 -8.16
C LEU A 43 8.77 -17.95 -8.22
N ALA A 44 9.76 -18.82 -8.00
CA ALA A 44 11.17 -18.47 -8.08
C ALA A 44 11.54 -17.88 -9.46
N ARG A 45 11.08 -18.51 -10.54
CA ARG A 45 11.28 -18.00 -11.91
C ARG A 45 10.58 -16.67 -12.14
N SER A 46 9.32 -16.52 -11.74
CA SER A 46 8.55 -15.30 -11.95
C SER A 46 9.10 -14.10 -11.18
N LEU A 47 9.70 -14.35 -10.00
CA LEU A 47 10.34 -13.34 -9.18
C LEU A 47 11.84 -13.16 -9.44
N LYS A 48 12.42 -13.98 -10.33
CA LYS A 48 13.85 -14.00 -10.67
C LYS A 48 14.72 -14.17 -9.42
N ALA A 49 14.40 -15.14 -8.58
CA ALA A 49 15.12 -15.44 -7.35
C ALA A 49 15.28 -16.96 -7.15
N PRO A 50 16.22 -17.42 -6.30
CA PRO A 50 16.34 -18.83 -5.94
C PRO A 50 15.06 -19.40 -5.30
N VAL A 51 14.83 -20.71 -5.43
CA VAL A 51 13.66 -21.38 -4.81
C VAL A 51 13.73 -21.30 -3.28
N THR A 52 14.93 -21.33 -2.71
CA THR A 52 15.18 -21.26 -1.26
C THR A 52 14.86 -19.89 -0.65
N THR A 53 14.66 -18.87 -1.48
CA THR A 53 14.27 -17.51 -1.05
C THR A 53 12.86 -17.49 -0.46
N PHE A 54 11.99 -18.40 -0.85
CA PHE A 54 10.57 -18.34 -0.48
C PHE A 54 10.15 -19.49 0.42
N THR A 55 9.20 -19.22 1.31
CA THR A 55 8.57 -20.22 2.18
C THR A 55 7.06 -20.16 2.03
N ILE A 56 6.40 -21.30 1.84
CA ILE A 56 4.93 -21.37 1.93
C ILE A 56 4.56 -21.27 3.41
N GLN A 57 3.75 -20.27 3.73
CA GLN A 57 3.23 -20.06 5.08
C GLN A 57 1.88 -20.72 5.29
N GLU A 58 0.99 -20.62 4.29
CA GLU A 58 -0.37 -21.12 4.40
C GLU A 58 -0.90 -21.59 3.05
N ILE A 59 -1.75 -22.61 3.09
CA ILE A 59 -2.57 -23.06 1.96
C ILE A 59 -4.01 -23.09 2.45
N GLY A 60 -4.87 -22.34 1.79
CA GLY A 60 -6.26 -22.15 2.20
C GLY A 60 -7.23 -22.16 1.01
N SER A 61 -8.48 -21.86 1.32
CA SER A 61 -9.56 -21.75 0.35
C SER A 61 -10.29 -20.42 0.56
N LYS A 62 -10.56 -19.70 -0.53
CA LYS A 62 -11.37 -18.47 -0.51
C LYS A 62 -12.21 -18.40 -1.77
N ASN A 63 -13.53 -18.25 -1.65
CA ASN A 63 -14.44 -18.14 -2.81
C ASN A 63 -14.26 -19.25 -3.86
N ASN A 64 -14.11 -20.50 -3.42
CA ASN A 64 -13.80 -21.66 -4.28
C ASN A 64 -12.48 -21.54 -5.08
N LYS A 65 -11.56 -20.69 -4.63
CA LYS A 65 -10.20 -20.57 -5.14
C LYS A 65 -9.20 -21.10 -4.14
N THR A 66 -8.09 -21.59 -4.65
CA THR A 66 -6.95 -21.98 -3.86
C THR A 66 -6.16 -20.73 -3.48
N MET A 67 -6.02 -20.51 -2.18
CA MET A 67 -5.15 -19.48 -1.65
C MET A 67 -3.82 -20.10 -1.25
N VAL A 68 -2.71 -19.52 -1.70
CA VAL A 68 -1.38 -19.88 -1.18
C VAL A 68 -0.68 -18.62 -0.73
N ALA A 69 -0.27 -18.64 0.53
CA ALA A 69 0.51 -17.59 1.11
C ALA A 69 1.98 -17.98 1.21
N PHE A 70 2.85 -17.05 0.87
CA PHE A 70 4.28 -17.24 0.99
C PHE A 70 4.98 -15.97 1.49
N SER A 71 6.17 -16.14 2.03
CA SER A 71 7.05 -15.04 2.42
C SER A 71 8.39 -15.11 1.70
N ASN A 72 9.14 -14.01 1.74
CA ASN A 72 10.51 -13.94 1.29
C ASN A 72 11.46 -13.95 2.50
N ASN A 73 12.26 -15.00 2.62
CA ASN A 73 13.19 -15.23 3.73
C ASN A 73 14.40 -14.28 3.71
N THR A 74 14.66 -13.59 2.59
CA THR A 74 15.81 -12.68 2.48
C THR A 74 15.48 -11.26 2.92
N ILE A 75 14.20 -10.94 3.16
CA ILE A 75 13.78 -9.62 3.64
C ILE A 75 13.84 -9.63 5.17
N PRO A 76 14.61 -8.72 5.80
CA PRO A 76 14.69 -8.64 7.25
C PRO A 76 13.31 -8.37 7.87
N TYR A 77 12.98 -9.05 8.97
CA TYR A 77 11.71 -8.86 9.67
C TYR A 77 11.80 -7.87 10.84
N LYS A 78 13.01 -7.62 11.37
CA LYS A 78 13.23 -6.74 12.54
C LYS A 78 13.04 -5.26 12.20
N VAL A 79 13.25 -4.89 10.94
CA VAL A 79 13.03 -3.55 10.39
C VAL A 79 12.12 -3.67 9.18
N CYS A 80 11.34 -2.63 8.88
CA CYS A 80 10.57 -2.62 7.65
C CYS A 80 11.45 -2.16 6.48
N ASP A 81 11.82 -3.09 5.61
CA ASP A 81 12.51 -2.77 4.36
C ASP A 81 11.48 -2.53 3.25
N GLU A 82 10.89 -1.33 3.27
CA GLU A 82 9.88 -0.91 2.30
C GLU A 82 10.37 -1.01 0.86
N VAL A 83 11.66 -0.71 0.61
CA VAL A 83 12.26 -0.76 -0.72
C VAL A 83 12.29 -2.19 -1.24
N ALA A 84 12.71 -3.16 -0.42
CA ALA A 84 12.71 -4.57 -0.81
C ALA A 84 11.28 -5.10 -1.02
N LEU A 85 10.33 -4.69 -0.18
CA LEU A 85 8.92 -5.05 -0.31
C LEU A 85 8.31 -4.48 -1.59
N ASP A 86 8.51 -3.19 -1.87
CA ASP A 86 8.05 -2.54 -3.09
C ASP A 86 8.70 -3.15 -4.34
N ALA A 87 10.00 -3.42 -4.29
CA ALA A 87 10.70 -4.08 -5.39
C ALA A 87 10.11 -5.47 -5.67
N MET A 88 9.79 -6.24 -4.63
CA MET A 88 9.14 -7.53 -4.77
C MET A 88 7.70 -7.38 -5.29
N ALA A 89 6.88 -6.51 -4.69
CA ALA A 89 5.51 -6.23 -5.12
C ALA A 89 5.46 -5.81 -6.58
N SER A 90 6.39 -4.96 -7.02
CA SER A 90 6.46 -4.45 -8.39
C SER A 90 6.66 -5.56 -9.42
N LYS A 91 7.20 -6.73 -9.05
CA LYS A 91 7.32 -7.88 -9.96
C LYS A 91 5.98 -8.58 -10.18
N MET A 92 5.02 -8.42 -9.29
CA MET A 92 3.74 -9.16 -9.27
C MET A 92 2.52 -8.28 -9.53
N ILE A 93 2.56 -7.01 -9.09
CA ILE A 93 1.42 -6.12 -9.00
C ILE A 93 1.73 -4.83 -9.77
N MET A 94 0.75 -4.34 -10.51
CA MET A 94 0.76 -3.02 -11.14
C MET A 94 0.37 -1.96 -10.10
N LYS A 95 1.31 -1.09 -9.72
CA LYS A 95 1.11 -0.05 -8.69
C LYS A 95 -0.15 0.80 -8.92
N GLN A 96 -0.40 1.23 -10.16
CA GLN A 96 -1.52 2.12 -10.49
C GLN A 96 -2.92 1.49 -10.34
N LYS A 97 -3.04 0.17 -10.56
CA LYS A 97 -4.35 -0.51 -10.62
C LYS A 97 -4.55 -1.52 -9.50
N MET A 98 -3.51 -1.76 -8.68
CA MET A 98 -3.46 -2.85 -7.71
C MET A 98 -3.89 -4.20 -8.30
N ARG A 99 -3.54 -4.41 -9.58
CA ARG A 99 -3.87 -5.62 -10.34
C ARG A 99 -2.61 -6.44 -10.55
N THR A 100 -2.77 -7.76 -10.62
CA THR A 100 -1.67 -8.66 -10.93
C THR A 100 -1.17 -8.45 -12.36
N LYS A 101 0.16 -8.39 -12.51
CA LYS A 101 0.83 -8.23 -13.80
C LYS A 101 0.61 -9.45 -14.69
N THR A 102 0.28 -9.22 -15.95
CA THR A 102 0.08 -10.31 -16.92
C THR A 102 1.37 -11.09 -17.15
N GLU A 103 2.54 -10.44 -17.15
CA GLU A 103 3.84 -11.09 -17.31
C GLU A 103 4.16 -12.05 -16.15
N PHE A 104 3.78 -11.65 -14.93
CA PHE A 104 3.89 -12.50 -13.75
C PHE A 104 3.02 -13.76 -13.90
N VAL A 105 1.73 -13.59 -14.25
CA VAL A 105 0.81 -14.71 -14.46
C VAL A 105 1.32 -15.65 -15.56
N LYS A 106 1.79 -15.11 -16.68
CA LYS A 106 2.37 -15.89 -17.79
C LYS A 106 3.58 -16.72 -17.33
N THR A 107 4.47 -16.13 -16.53
CA THR A 107 5.70 -16.80 -16.07
C THR A 107 5.42 -17.86 -14.99
N MET A 108 4.41 -17.61 -14.13
CA MET A 108 3.92 -18.62 -13.19
C MET A 108 3.40 -19.86 -13.93
N GLY A 109 2.71 -19.65 -15.05
CA GLY A 109 2.25 -20.70 -15.94
C GLY A 109 0.79 -21.08 -15.74
N ASN A 110 0.16 -21.53 -16.82
CA ASN A 110 -1.28 -21.75 -16.91
C ASN A 110 -1.79 -22.84 -15.96
N GLN A 111 -0.96 -23.79 -15.53
CA GLN A 111 -1.36 -24.83 -14.58
C GLN A 111 -1.86 -24.31 -13.21
N PHE A 112 -1.52 -23.06 -12.87
CA PHE A 112 -1.94 -22.43 -11.63
C PHE A 112 -3.13 -21.47 -11.80
N TYR A 113 -3.39 -21.00 -13.01
CA TYR A 113 -4.44 -20.00 -13.28
C TYR A 113 -4.48 -18.88 -12.22
N VAL A 114 -3.36 -18.18 -12.03
CA VAL A 114 -3.24 -17.13 -11.02
C VAL A 114 -4.20 -15.98 -11.38
N ARG A 115 -5.15 -15.70 -10.49
CA ARG A 115 -6.15 -14.64 -10.62
C ARG A 115 -5.73 -13.36 -9.94
N ARG A 116 -5.14 -13.49 -8.76
CA ARG A 116 -4.72 -12.36 -7.93
C ARG A 116 -3.44 -12.69 -7.20
N ALA A 117 -2.59 -11.68 -7.08
CA ALA A 117 -1.42 -11.62 -6.22
C ALA A 117 -1.56 -10.37 -5.37
N THR A 118 -1.44 -10.51 -4.05
CA THR A 118 -1.58 -9.42 -3.09
C THR A 118 -0.38 -9.43 -2.15
N MET A 119 0.22 -8.27 -1.89
CA MET A 119 1.19 -8.11 -0.82
C MET A 119 0.46 -7.61 0.43
N ILE A 120 0.63 -8.32 1.54
CA ILE A 120 0.12 -7.97 2.86
C ILE A 120 1.32 -7.63 3.72
N ARG A 121 1.31 -6.45 4.33
CA ARG A 121 2.29 -6.02 5.32
C ARG A 121 1.68 -6.17 6.71
N HIS A 122 2.49 -6.53 7.69
CA HIS A 122 2.03 -6.72 9.06
C HIS A 122 3.16 -6.46 10.07
N GLY A 123 2.81 -6.35 11.35
CA GLY A 123 3.80 -6.06 12.39
C GLY A 123 4.41 -4.67 12.20
N ASN A 124 5.74 -4.58 12.19
CA ASN A 124 6.45 -3.30 12.01
C ASN A 124 6.38 -2.71 10.60
N CYS A 125 5.81 -3.43 9.62
CA CYS A 125 5.52 -2.93 8.29
C CYS A 125 4.04 -2.57 8.09
N ASP A 126 3.22 -2.70 9.13
CA ASP A 126 1.80 -2.39 9.04
C ASP A 126 1.58 -0.87 9.02
N GLU A 127 1.31 -0.33 7.83
CA GLU A 127 0.99 1.09 7.64
C GLU A 127 -0.34 1.49 8.30
N SER A 128 -1.18 0.53 8.72
CA SER A 128 -2.42 0.81 9.46
C SER A 128 -2.22 0.98 10.96
N VAL A 129 -1.03 0.67 11.48
CA VAL A 129 -0.67 0.93 12.87
C VAL A 129 -0.07 2.33 12.94
N GLU A 130 -0.85 3.31 13.40
CA GLU A 130 -0.29 4.58 13.87
C GLU A 130 0.81 4.25 14.89
N ILE A 131 2.06 4.53 14.52
CA ILE A 131 3.19 4.29 15.39
C ILE A 131 3.02 5.24 16.57
N SER A 132 2.56 4.72 17.70
CA SER A 132 2.62 5.45 18.98
C SER A 132 4.09 5.49 19.41
N THR A 133 4.88 6.33 18.74
CA THR A 133 6.27 6.60 19.12
C THR A 133 6.26 7.52 20.34
N THR A 134 6.85 7.04 21.44
CA THR A 134 7.33 7.88 22.56
C THR A 134 8.67 8.58 22.24
N ALA A 135 9.02 8.70 20.95
CA ALA A 135 10.16 9.50 20.53
C ALA A 135 9.82 10.98 20.70
N PRO A 136 10.76 11.84 21.16
CA PRO A 136 10.52 13.27 21.23
C PRO A 136 10.45 13.81 19.80
N THR A 137 9.25 13.92 19.26
CA THR A 137 9.00 14.66 18.03
C THR A 137 9.24 16.13 18.34
N ILE A 138 10.30 16.71 17.77
CA ILE A 138 10.32 18.17 17.55
C ILE A 138 9.19 18.41 16.55
N GLN A 139 8.01 18.75 17.06
CA GLN A 139 6.90 19.20 16.25
C GLN A 139 7.34 20.50 15.60
N SER A 140 7.75 20.44 14.33
CA SER A 140 7.76 21.63 13.49
C SER A 140 6.32 22.12 13.42
N MET A 141 6.05 23.26 14.07
CA MET A 141 4.78 23.97 14.10
C MET A 141 4.39 24.38 12.67
N GLN A 142 3.82 23.47 11.87
CA GLN A 142 3.41 23.80 10.50
C GLN A 142 1.88 23.74 10.30
N GLU A 143 1.16 23.11 11.23
CA GLU A 143 -0.32 23.07 11.21
C GLU A 143 -0.98 24.29 11.86
N ALA A 144 -0.35 24.89 12.88
CA ALA A 144 -0.85 26.13 13.49
C ALA A 144 -0.75 27.33 12.54
N ASP A 145 0.29 27.36 11.70
CA ASP A 145 0.54 28.47 10.76
C ASP A 145 -0.48 28.48 9.61
N SER A 146 -0.91 27.31 9.13
CA SER A 146 -1.91 27.20 8.05
C SER A 146 -3.29 27.71 8.49
N GLN A 147 -3.69 27.47 9.75
CA GLN A 147 -4.97 27.96 10.27
C GLN A 147 -4.92 29.47 10.54
N LEU A 148 -3.81 29.98 11.08
CA LEU A 148 -3.63 31.41 11.31
C LEU A 148 -3.64 32.20 9.99
N LEU A 149 -2.96 31.66 8.96
CA LEU A 149 -2.91 32.25 7.63
C LEU A 149 -4.31 32.28 6.97
N LEU A 150 -5.11 31.23 7.13
CA LEU A 150 -6.51 31.19 6.68
C LEU A 150 -7.38 32.25 7.37
N ILE A 151 -7.23 32.43 8.69
CA ILE A 151 -7.93 33.45 9.46
C ILE A 151 -7.52 34.86 9.01
N CYS A 152 -6.22 35.10 8.81
CA CYS A 152 -5.71 36.38 8.31
C CYS A 152 -6.28 36.74 6.93
N ILE A 153 -6.37 35.77 6.01
CA ILE A 153 -6.96 35.97 4.67
C ILE A 153 -8.44 36.35 4.79
N LEU A 154 -9.20 35.66 5.63
CA LEU A 154 -10.63 35.95 5.84
C LEU A 154 -10.85 37.36 6.40
N LEU A 155 -10.05 37.78 7.38
CA LEU A 155 -10.13 39.13 7.95
C LEU A 155 -9.80 40.22 6.92
N PHE A 156 -8.79 39.98 6.07
CA PHE A 156 -8.41 40.92 5.02
C PHE A 156 -9.54 41.11 3.98
N LEU A 157 -10.19 40.00 3.57
CA LEU A 157 -11.32 40.05 2.64
C LEU A 157 -12.51 40.84 3.21
N LEU A 158 -12.85 40.64 4.48
CA LEU A 158 -13.91 41.39 5.15
C LEU A 158 -13.61 42.89 5.18
N LEU A 159 -12.35 43.27 5.41
CA LEU A 159 -11.92 44.65 5.44
C LEU A 159 -12.03 45.31 4.06
N LEU A 160 -11.65 44.61 2.99
CA LEU A 160 -11.84 45.09 1.62
C LEU A 160 -13.31 45.30 1.27
N ILE A 161 -14.19 44.40 1.69
CA ILE A 161 -15.65 44.53 1.48
C ILE A 161 -16.18 45.76 2.21
N ALA A 162 -15.78 45.98 3.46
CA ALA A 162 -16.20 47.16 4.23
C ALA A 162 -15.75 48.46 3.56
N VAL A 163 -14.50 48.53 3.08
CA VAL A 163 -13.98 49.71 2.35
C VAL A 163 -14.75 49.92 1.04
N ALA A 164 -15.04 48.86 0.28
CA ALA A 164 -15.82 48.95 -0.95
C ALA A 164 -17.23 49.48 -0.70
N ILE A 165 -17.90 49.04 0.38
CA ILE A 165 -19.21 49.55 0.78
C ILE A 165 -19.13 51.03 1.16
N ILE A 166 -18.11 51.44 1.91
CA ILE A 166 -17.93 52.85 2.29
C ILE A 166 -17.72 53.73 1.06
N ILE A 167 -16.86 53.30 0.12
CA ILE A 167 -16.62 54.01 -1.14
C ILE A 167 -17.91 54.08 -1.96
N TYR A 168 -18.63 52.96 -2.10
CA TYR A 168 -19.90 52.91 -2.82
C TYR A 168 -20.93 53.88 -2.22
N CYS A 169 -21.11 53.87 -0.90
CA CYS A 169 -21.98 54.78 -0.17
C CYS A 169 -21.54 56.25 -0.33
N ALA A 170 -20.23 56.54 -0.32
CA ALA A 170 -19.69 57.88 -0.54
C ALA A 170 -19.89 58.36 -1.99
N CYS A 171 -19.73 57.48 -2.97
CA CYS A 171 -19.98 57.76 -4.39
C CYS A 171 -21.46 58.04 -4.67
N ILE A 172 -22.39 57.28 -4.05
CA ILE A 172 -23.84 57.54 -4.16
C ILE A 172 -24.21 58.87 -3.49
N LYS A 173 -23.63 59.20 -2.32
CA LYS A 173 -23.87 60.52 -1.69
C LYS A 173 -23.35 61.68 -2.54
N LYS A 174 -22.30 61.47 -3.34
CA LYS A 174 -21.72 62.51 -4.21
C LYS A 174 -22.50 62.70 -5.51
N SER A 175 -23.19 61.67 -6.02
CA SER A 175 -24.07 61.81 -7.20
C SER A 175 -25.41 62.50 -6.89
N GLY A 176 -25.85 62.50 -5.62
CA GLY A 176 -27.05 63.25 -5.18
C GLY A 176 -26.87 64.78 -5.06
N LYS A 177 -25.64 65.31 -5.20
CA LYS A 177 -25.35 66.76 -5.16
C LYS A 177 -24.69 67.25 -6.46
N LYS A 178 -25.30 66.98 -7.61
CA LYS A 178 -25.08 67.76 -8.84
C LYS A 178 -26.38 67.89 -9.65
N LYS A 179 -27.21 68.87 -9.27
CA LYS A 179 -27.91 69.74 -10.23
C LYS A 179 -27.83 71.17 -9.69
N SER A 180 -27.63 72.07 -10.64
CA SER A 180 -26.85 73.30 -10.58
C SER A 180 -27.72 74.54 -10.26
N PRO A 181 -27.12 75.74 -10.15
CA PRO A 181 -27.77 76.97 -9.72
C PRO A 181 -28.56 77.64 -10.85
N SER A 182 -29.64 78.33 -10.47
CA SER A 182 -30.12 79.59 -11.07
C SER A 182 -31.12 80.24 -10.12
#